data_AF-A0A2U1KEJ4-F1
#
_entry.id   AF-A0A2U1KEJ4-F1
#
_cell.length_a   1.000
_cell.length_b   1.000
_cell.length_c   1.000
_cell.angle_alpha   90.00
_cell.angle_beta   90.00
_cell.angle_gamma   90.00
#
_symmetry.space_group_name_H-M   'P 1'
#
loop_
_entity.id
_entity.type
_entity.pdbx_description
1 polymer ?
#
loop_
_entity_poly.entity_id
_entity_poly.type
_entity_poly.pdbx_seq_one_letter_code
_entity_poly.pdbx_strand_id
1 'polypeptide(L)'
;MIEAPKFTGMMGLNNGHDNFVDLSQGFYHKLGEGSNMSIDSFNSLQMSNGGGSVAMSLDNSSVGSNESHTRILNHQGLRRTNNYTGDQSVNRGRVSQGLSDDALARALLDPRYPTEGLENFDEWTIDLRKLSMGPAFAQGAFGKLYKGTYNGIDVAIKLLEKPENDLDRAQLMEQQFQQEVMMLARLKHPNIVRFIGGCRKPMVWCIVTEYAKGGSVRQFLTKRQNRSVPLKLAVKQALDVARGMEYVHALGLIHRDLKSDNLLISADKSIKIADFGVARIEVQTEGMTPETGTYRWMAP
;
A
#
# COMPACT_ATOMS: atom_id res chain seq x y z
N MET A 1 25.09 41.09 23.73
CA MET A 1 25.26 40.60 22.35
C MET A 1 26.41 39.62 22.39
N ILE A 2 26.11 38.32 22.29
CA ILE A 2 27.09 37.24 22.39
C ILE A 2 27.17 36.62 21.00
N GLU A 3 28.32 36.77 20.35
CA GLU A 3 28.64 36.21 19.03
C GLU A 3 28.81 34.70 19.12
N ALA A 4 28.17 33.99 18.19
CA ALA A 4 28.36 32.56 17.98
C ALA A 4 29.52 32.34 16.98
N PRO A 5 30.37 31.31 17.15
CA PRO A 5 31.39 31.02 16.16
C PRO A 5 30.79 30.25 14.97
N LYS A 6 31.04 30.80 13.77
CA LYS A 6 30.94 30.10 12.49
C LYS A 6 31.97 28.97 12.46
N PHE A 7 31.59 27.80 11.93
CA PHE A 7 32.56 26.80 11.48
C PHE A 7 32.30 26.41 10.02
N THR A 8 33.33 26.65 9.23
CA THR A 8 33.52 26.35 7.81
C THR A 8 33.87 24.88 7.60
N GLY A 9 33.45 24.32 6.47
CA GLY A 9 33.73 22.94 6.09
C GLY A 9 35.17 22.68 5.65
N MET A 10 35.53 21.40 5.62
CA MET A 10 36.61 20.87 4.79
C MET A 10 36.26 19.50 4.21
N MET A 11 36.54 19.42 2.90
CA MET A 11 36.78 18.28 2.01
C MET A 11 36.95 16.87 2.61
N GLY A 12 36.20 15.93 2.05
CA GLY A 12 36.74 14.98 1.07
C GLY A 12 37.62 13.83 1.59
N LEU A 13 37.02 12.65 1.73
CA LEU A 13 37.68 11.38 1.43
C LEU A 13 36.74 10.47 0.64
N ASN A 14 37.29 9.98 -0.46
CA ASN A 14 36.67 9.22 -1.53
C ASN A 14 36.80 7.70 -1.28
N ASN A 15 35.95 6.94 -1.98
CA ASN A 15 36.09 5.53 -2.36
C ASN A 15 35.63 4.44 -1.36
N GLY A 16 34.34 4.10 -1.47
CA GLY A 16 33.82 2.73 -1.31
C GLY A 16 32.83 2.49 -2.45
N HIS A 17 33.09 1.50 -3.30
CA HIS A 17 32.24 1.12 -4.43
C HIS A 17 30.87 0.64 -3.94
N ASP A 18 29.84 1.46 -4.10
CA ASP A 18 28.46 1.00 -4.12
C ASP A 18 27.88 1.29 -5.49
N ASN A 19 27.39 0.23 -6.13
CA ASN A 19 26.73 0.22 -7.43
C ASN A 19 25.42 1.04 -7.37
N PHE A 20 25.53 2.36 -7.33
CA PHE A 20 24.48 3.28 -7.68
C PHE A 20 24.29 3.18 -9.19
N VAL A 21 23.49 2.20 -9.62
CA VAL A 21 23.00 2.16 -10.99
C VAL A 21 22.12 3.40 -11.15
N ASP A 22 22.67 4.39 -11.86
CA ASP A 22 22.00 5.63 -12.28
C ASP A 22 20.83 5.28 -13.21
N LEU A 23 19.71 4.88 -12.60
CA LEU A 23 18.43 4.61 -13.27
C LEU A 23 17.58 5.88 -13.43
N SER A 24 18.10 7.04 -13.03
CA SER A 24 17.41 8.33 -13.21
C SER A 24 17.33 8.73 -14.68
N GLN A 25 18.27 8.27 -15.51
CA GLN A 25 18.35 8.64 -16.93
C GLN A 25 17.34 7.92 -17.84
N GLY A 26 16.70 6.83 -17.38
CA GLY A 26 15.77 6.04 -18.21
C GLY A 26 14.32 6.52 -18.25
N PHE A 27 13.91 7.42 -17.34
CA PHE A 27 12.48 7.70 -17.10
C PHE A 27 12.00 9.10 -17.52
N TYR A 28 12.91 9.98 -17.95
CA TYR A 28 12.55 11.31 -18.43
C TYR A 28 13.00 11.49 -19.88
N HIS A 29 12.14 11.09 -20.83
CA HIS A 29 12.30 11.56 -22.21
C HIS A 29 12.00 13.06 -22.26
N LYS A 30 13.05 13.84 -22.59
CA LYS A 30 12.99 15.27 -22.87
C LYS A 30 12.08 15.50 -24.07
N LEU A 31 10.83 15.88 -23.84
CA LEU A 31 9.95 16.37 -24.91
C LEU A 31 10.49 17.73 -25.38
N GLY A 32 10.75 17.80 -26.69
CA GLY A 32 11.36 18.93 -27.36
C GLY A 32 10.53 20.22 -27.25
N GLU A 33 11.26 21.32 -27.32
CA GLU A 33 10.76 22.69 -27.39
C GLU A 33 9.68 22.85 -28.48
N GLY A 34 8.58 23.51 -28.11
CA GLY A 34 7.65 24.09 -29.08
C GLY A 34 6.29 23.41 -29.17
N SER A 35 5.43 23.62 -28.17
CA SER A 35 4.03 23.98 -28.43
C SER A 35 3.39 24.57 -27.18
N ASN A 36 2.96 25.83 -27.31
CA ASN A 36 2.11 26.50 -26.34
C ASN A 36 0.76 25.78 -26.29
N MET A 37 0.48 25.06 -25.20
CA MET A 37 -0.89 24.68 -24.83
C MET A 37 -1.16 25.25 -23.44
N SER A 38 -2.12 26.17 -23.42
CA SER A 38 -2.62 26.93 -22.28
C SER A 38 -2.88 26.04 -21.04
N ILE A 39 -2.49 26.56 -19.87
CA ILE A 39 -2.52 25.90 -18.56
C ILE A 39 -3.89 26.01 -17.86
N ASP A 40 -4.94 26.43 -18.55
CA ASP A 40 -6.25 26.69 -17.96
C ASP A 40 -7.28 25.62 -18.35
N SER A 41 -7.12 24.37 -17.92
CA SER A 41 -8.21 23.36 -17.86
C SER A 41 -7.77 22.01 -17.25
N PHE A 42 -7.44 21.94 -15.96
CA PHE A 42 -7.38 20.64 -15.25
C PHE A 42 -7.95 20.64 -13.82
N ASN A 43 -8.55 21.74 -13.37
CA ASN A 43 -9.34 21.77 -12.12
C ASN A 43 -10.78 21.33 -12.37
N SER A 44 -11.00 20.02 -12.52
CA SER A 44 -12.32 19.42 -12.31
C SER A 44 -12.26 17.89 -12.21
N LEU A 45 -11.46 17.37 -11.28
CA LEU A 45 -11.84 16.13 -10.61
C LEU A 45 -12.03 16.48 -9.14
N GLN A 46 -13.29 16.74 -8.79
CA GLN A 46 -13.77 16.80 -7.42
C GLN A 46 -13.22 15.59 -6.65
N MET A 47 -12.28 15.85 -5.75
CA MET A 47 -11.95 14.91 -4.69
C MET A 47 -13.16 14.84 -3.77
N SER A 48 -13.96 13.80 -3.96
CA SER A 48 -15.02 13.45 -3.02
C SER A 48 -14.39 13.14 -1.66
N ASN A 49 -15.15 13.48 -0.62
CA ASN A 49 -14.77 13.68 0.77
C ASN A 49 -14.31 12.41 1.55
N GLY A 50 -13.42 11.58 0.97
CA GLY A 50 -13.17 10.21 1.44
C GLY A 50 -11.74 9.69 1.29
N GLY A 51 -10.72 10.55 1.36
CA GLY A 51 -9.30 10.15 1.40
C GLY A 51 -8.92 9.43 2.70
N GLY A 52 -9.41 8.20 2.90
CA GLY A 52 -9.07 7.34 4.03
C GLY A 52 -8.06 6.27 3.62
N SER A 53 -6.83 6.33 4.18
CA SER A 53 -6.00 5.12 4.25
C SER A 53 -6.63 4.17 5.24
N VAL A 54 -6.68 2.89 4.88
CA VAL A 54 -7.47 1.92 5.64
C VAL A 54 -6.56 1.02 6.44
N ALA A 55 -6.81 1.05 7.74
CA ALA A 55 -6.01 0.41 8.75
C ALA A 55 -6.21 -1.12 8.80
N MET A 56 -5.16 -1.82 9.24
CA MET A 56 -5.05 -3.28 9.26
C MET A 56 -5.82 -3.98 10.41
N SER A 57 -7.15 -4.13 10.34
CA SER A 57 -7.97 -4.74 11.44
C SER A 57 -8.78 -5.97 11.08
N LEU A 58 -8.85 -6.96 11.98
CA LEU A 58 -10.01 -7.86 12.17
C LEU A 58 -10.93 -7.39 13.32
N ASP A 59 -12.23 -7.64 13.11
CA ASP A 59 -13.39 -7.71 14.03
C ASP A 59 -14.15 -6.42 14.41
N ASN A 60 -15.31 -6.16 13.77
CA ASN A 60 -16.63 -6.58 14.27
C ASN A 60 -17.65 -6.55 13.11
N SER A 61 -18.53 -7.53 13.07
CA SER A 61 -19.48 -7.81 11.99
C SER A 61 -20.53 -6.70 11.78
N SER A 62 -20.34 -5.89 10.74
CA SER A 62 -21.43 -5.46 9.86
C SER A 62 -20.86 -5.19 8.47
N VAL A 63 -20.84 -6.23 7.62
CA VAL A 63 -20.78 -5.99 6.18
C VAL A 63 -22.16 -5.45 5.82
N GLY A 64 -22.33 -4.14 5.92
CA GLY A 64 -23.47 -3.47 5.32
C GLY A 64 -23.46 -3.82 3.84
N SER A 65 -24.53 -4.46 3.39
CA SER A 65 -24.82 -4.75 2.00
C SER A 65 -25.05 -3.44 1.25
N ASN A 66 -23.96 -2.74 0.94
CA ASN A 66 -23.93 -1.79 -0.15
C ASN A 66 -23.46 -2.55 -1.39
N GLU A 67 -24.41 -3.22 -2.02
CA GLU A 67 -24.31 -3.52 -3.44
C GLU A 67 -24.05 -2.23 -4.21
N SER A 68 -23.32 -2.35 -5.33
CA SER A 68 -22.98 -1.33 -6.34
C SER A 68 -21.68 -0.55 -6.12
N HIS A 69 -20.59 -1.13 -6.66
CA HIS A 69 -19.63 -0.50 -7.59
C HIS A 69 -18.54 -1.49 -8.07
N THR A 70 -18.58 -2.77 -7.68
CA THR A 70 -17.80 -3.84 -8.31
C THR A 70 -18.46 -4.25 -9.63
N ARG A 71 -17.91 -3.82 -10.77
CA ARG A 71 -18.42 -4.19 -12.11
C ARG A 71 -18.02 -5.61 -12.55
N ILE A 72 -17.48 -6.44 -11.66
CA ILE A 72 -17.10 -7.83 -11.97
C ILE A 72 -18.33 -8.72 -12.31
N LEU A 73 -19.53 -8.34 -11.88
CA LEU A 73 -20.74 -9.15 -12.10
C LEU A 73 -21.28 -9.12 -13.55
N ASN A 74 -20.75 -8.28 -14.45
CA ASN A 74 -21.25 -8.16 -15.83
C ASN A 74 -20.39 -8.88 -16.90
N HIS A 75 -19.45 -9.74 -16.51
CA HIS A 75 -18.59 -10.46 -17.45
C HIS A 75 -19.36 -11.57 -18.21
N GLN A 76 -19.31 -11.54 -19.56
CA GLN A 76 -19.99 -12.52 -20.42
C GLN A 76 -19.44 -13.96 -20.30
N GLY A 77 -18.24 -14.15 -19.76
CA GLY A 77 -17.65 -15.47 -19.46
C GLY A 77 -18.04 -16.12 -18.12
N LEU A 78 -18.97 -15.52 -17.35
CA LEU A 78 -19.44 -16.02 -16.05
C LEU A 78 -20.96 -16.28 -15.99
N ARG A 79 -21.67 -16.31 -17.14
CA ARG A 79 -23.10 -16.62 -17.18
C ARG A 79 -23.37 -18.08 -16.79
N ARG A 80 -23.93 -18.28 -15.59
CA ARG A 80 -24.53 -19.54 -15.15
C ARG A 80 -25.70 -19.95 -16.08
N THR A 81 -25.64 -21.14 -16.63
CA THR A 81 -26.82 -21.91 -17.03
C THR A 81 -27.37 -22.61 -15.78
N ASN A 82 -28.35 -21.99 -15.11
CA ASN A 82 -29.08 -22.63 -14.02
C ASN A 82 -30.24 -23.45 -14.60
N ASN A 83 -30.09 -24.77 -14.63
CA ASN A 83 -31.20 -25.71 -14.57
C ASN A 83 -30.79 -26.79 -13.56
N TYR A 84 -31.57 -26.96 -12.50
CA TYR A 84 -31.98 -28.23 -11.87
C TYR A 84 -32.47 -27.97 -10.44
N THR A 85 -33.74 -28.32 -10.25
CA THR A 85 -34.50 -28.44 -8.99
C THR A 85 -34.10 -29.69 -8.21
N GLY A 86 -34.19 -29.64 -6.86
CA GLY A 86 -34.42 -30.85 -6.05
C GLY A 86 -33.57 -31.04 -4.79
N ASP A 87 -34.12 -30.59 -3.66
CA ASP A 87 -34.22 -31.23 -2.33
C ASP A 87 -33.04 -31.86 -1.55
N GLN A 88 -33.00 -31.43 -0.27
CA GLN A 88 -32.70 -32.11 1.00
C GLN A 88 -31.32 -32.72 1.39
N SER A 89 -30.79 -32.09 2.45
CA SER A 89 -30.31 -32.68 3.73
C SER A 89 -28.80 -32.93 3.98
N VAL A 90 -28.30 -32.12 4.94
CA VAL A 90 -27.38 -32.39 6.08
C VAL A 90 -26.08 -33.20 5.83
N ASN A 91 -24.90 -32.55 5.94
CA ASN A 91 -24.03 -32.66 7.13
C ASN A 91 -22.75 -31.79 7.09
N ARG A 92 -22.45 -31.23 8.27
CA ARG A 92 -21.18 -30.72 8.85
C ARG A 92 -19.94 -30.54 7.97
N GLY A 93 -19.58 -29.27 7.79
CA GLY A 93 -18.21 -28.79 7.65
C GLY A 93 -18.24 -27.26 7.78
N ARG A 94 -17.56 -26.70 8.79
CA ARG A 94 -17.49 -25.25 9.01
C ARG A 94 -16.57 -24.64 7.96
N VAL A 95 -17.06 -24.51 6.73
CA VAL A 95 -16.34 -23.90 5.61
C VAL A 95 -16.39 -22.39 5.77
N SER A 96 -15.23 -21.76 5.66
CA SER A 96 -15.02 -20.31 5.66
C SER A 96 -15.85 -19.61 4.58
N GLN A 97 -17.09 -19.27 4.91
CA GLN A 97 -18.10 -18.71 4.00
C GLN A 97 -17.74 -17.33 3.41
N GLY A 98 -16.75 -16.61 3.96
CA GLY A 98 -16.40 -15.25 3.51
C GLY A 98 -15.35 -15.15 2.38
N LEU A 99 -14.75 -16.25 1.94
CA LEU A 99 -13.71 -16.28 0.88
C LEU A 99 -14.22 -16.81 -0.46
N SER A 100 -15.21 -17.71 -0.43
CA SER A 100 -16.18 -17.78 -1.53
C SER A 100 -16.75 -16.36 -1.71
N ASP A 101 -17.37 -15.97 -2.80
CA ASP A 101 -18.04 -14.67 -2.96
C ASP A 101 -17.11 -13.43 -3.10
N ASP A 102 -15.87 -13.41 -2.56
CA ASP A 102 -14.94 -12.30 -2.81
C ASP A 102 -14.28 -12.41 -4.19
N ALA A 103 -14.71 -11.55 -5.11
CA ALA A 103 -14.31 -11.60 -6.52
C ALA A 103 -12.81 -11.32 -6.76
N LEU A 104 -12.19 -10.42 -5.98
CA LEU A 104 -10.77 -10.08 -6.12
C LEU A 104 -9.86 -11.22 -5.67
N ALA A 105 -10.19 -11.85 -4.53
CA ALA A 105 -9.47 -13.03 -4.06
C ALA A 105 -9.57 -14.19 -5.07
N ARG A 106 -10.76 -14.39 -5.66
CA ARG A 106 -10.96 -15.39 -6.72
C ARG A 106 -10.16 -15.08 -7.97
N ALA A 107 -10.15 -13.83 -8.43
CA ALA A 107 -9.36 -13.42 -9.60
C ALA A 107 -7.86 -13.65 -9.39
N LEU A 108 -7.35 -13.38 -8.18
CA LEU A 108 -5.95 -13.62 -7.86
C LEU A 108 -5.62 -15.11 -7.85
N LEU A 109 -6.49 -15.95 -7.30
CA LEU A 109 -6.25 -17.39 -7.15
C LEU A 109 -6.72 -18.23 -8.34
N ASP A 110 -7.28 -17.60 -9.39
CA ASP A 110 -7.78 -18.31 -10.57
C ASP A 110 -6.63 -19.00 -11.34
N PRO A 111 -6.58 -20.34 -11.42
CA PRO A 111 -5.49 -21.06 -12.07
C PRO A 111 -5.51 -20.91 -13.60
N ARG A 112 -6.60 -20.39 -14.20
CA ARG A 112 -6.71 -20.19 -15.65
C ARG A 112 -5.81 -19.06 -16.16
N TYR A 113 -5.44 -18.14 -15.29
CA TYR A 113 -4.57 -17.01 -15.63
C TYR A 113 -3.20 -17.19 -14.97
N PRO A 114 -2.10 -17.15 -15.76
CA PRO A 114 -0.77 -17.26 -15.21
C PRO A 114 -0.47 -16.08 -14.28
N THR A 115 0.34 -16.34 -13.26
CA THR A 115 0.89 -15.27 -12.43
C THR A 115 2.03 -14.60 -13.19
N GLU A 116 1.95 -13.29 -13.34
CA GLU A 116 2.99 -12.45 -13.91
C GLU A 116 3.92 -11.93 -12.80
N GLY A 117 5.22 -11.86 -13.13
CA GLY A 117 6.26 -11.32 -12.24
C GLY A 117 6.14 -9.81 -12.03
N LEU A 118 7.02 -9.26 -11.20
CA LEU A 118 7.13 -7.81 -10.99
C LEU A 118 8.24 -7.25 -11.89
N GLU A 119 7.92 -6.25 -12.71
CA GLU A 119 8.93 -5.59 -13.57
C GLU A 119 10.11 -5.07 -12.74
N ASN A 120 11.32 -5.50 -13.10
CA ASN A 120 12.58 -5.16 -12.43
C ASN A 120 12.71 -5.64 -10.97
N PHE A 121 11.76 -6.44 -10.47
CA PHE A 121 11.73 -6.99 -9.11
C PHE A 121 11.28 -8.46 -9.11
N ASP A 122 11.69 -9.22 -10.12
CA ASP A 122 11.27 -10.62 -10.30
C ASP A 122 11.60 -11.50 -9.09
N GLU A 123 12.69 -11.20 -8.38
CA GLU A 123 13.08 -11.91 -7.15
C GLU A 123 12.08 -11.74 -5.99
N TRP A 124 11.24 -10.71 -6.06
CA TRP A 124 10.14 -10.46 -5.11
C TRP A 124 8.81 -11.03 -5.59
N THR A 125 8.78 -11.73 -6.74
CA THR A 125 7.56 -12.38 -7.21
C THR A 125 7.19 -13.55 -6.31
N ILE A 126 5.99 -13.50 -5.74
CA ILE A 126 5.51 -14.56 -4.85
C ILE A 126 4.97 -15.77 -5.63
N ASP A 127 5.18 -16.96 -5.06
CA ASP A 127 4.51 -18.17 -5.52
C ASP A 127 3.15 -18.30 -4.83
N LEU A 128 2.07 -18.07 -5.59
CA LEU A 128 0.69 -18.10 -5.07
C LEU A 128 0.31 -19.44 -4.43
N ARG A 129 0.98 -20.55 -4.76
CA ARG A 129 0.74 -21.86 -4.11
C ARG A 129 1.11 -21.86 -2.62
N LYS A 130 1.99 -20.94 -2.22
CA LYS A 130 2.43 -20.74 -0.83
C LYS A 130 1.57 -19.72 -0.08
N LEU A 131 0.64 -19.06 -0.78
CA LEU A 131 -0.24 -18.03 -0.25
C LEU A 131 -1.60 -18.64 0.13
N SER A 132 -2.01 -18.44 1.38
CA SER A 132 -3.37 -18.72 1.83
C SER A 132 -4.06 -17.42 2.17
N MET A 133 -5.14 -17.09 1.47
CA MET A 133 -5.94 -15.90 1.78
C MET A 133 -6.93 -16.19 2.90
N GLY A 134 -7.08 -15.24 3.82
CA GLY A 134 -8.13 -15.15 4.83
C GLY A 134 -9.11 -14.03 4.50
N PRO A 135 -10.06 -13.72 5.39
CA PRO A 135 -11.08 -12.71 5.13
C PRO A 135 -10.46 -11.33 4.87
N ALA A 136 -11.13 -10.57 4.02
CA ALA A 136 -10.86 -9.15 3.92
C ALA A 136 -11.18 -8.47 5.24
N PHE A 137 -10.35 -7.52 5.62
CA PHE A 137 -10.41 -6.89 6.92
C PHE A 137 -10.46 -5.35 6.80
N ALA A 138 -10.14 -4.84 5.61
CA ALA A 138 -10.15 -3.43 5.27
C ALA A 138 -10.38 -3.23 3.76
N GLN A 139 -11.03 -2.13 3.39
CA GLN A 139 -11.18 -1.69 2.00
C GLN A 139 -10.95 -0.19 1.91
N GLY A 140 -9.96 0.22 1.11
CA GLY A 140 -9.61 1.62 0.89
C GLY A 140 -9.78 2.09 -0.54
N ALA A 141 -9.44 3.36 -0.78
CA ALA A 141 -9.57 4.00 -2.09
C ALA A 141 -8.81 3.27 -3.22
N PHE A 142 -7.69 2.64 -2.88
CA PHE A 142 -6.79 2.00 -3.83
C PHE A 142 -7.01 0.48 -3.94
N GLY A 143 -7.73 -0.16 -3.02
CA GLY A 143 -7.89 -1.60 -3.03
C GLY A 143 -8.40 -2.21 -1.74
N LYS A 144 -8.37 -3.55 -1.66
CA LYS A 144 -8.86 -4.32 -0.51
C LYS A 144 -7.71 -5.04 0.19
N LEU A 145 -7.73 -5.03 1.51
CA LEU A 145 -6.72 -5.62 2.37
C LEU A 145 -7.26 -6.87 3.04
N TYR A 146 -6.47 -7.94 2.97
CA TYR A 146 -6.78 -9.26 3.48
C TYR A 146 -5.69 -9.71 4.43
N LYS A 147 -6.08 -10.46 5.46
CA LYS A 147 -5.12 -11.21 6.27
C LYS A 147 -4.92 -12.55 5.58
N GLY A 148 -3.71 -13.07 5.57
CA GLY A 148 -3.43 -14.40 5.07
C GLY A 148 -2.18 -14.99 5.70
N THR A 149 -1.71 -16.08 5.11
CA THR A 149 -0.40 -16.64 5.41
C THR A 149 0.41 -16.84 4.13
N TYR A 150 1.72 -16.65 4.21
CA TYR A 150 2.67 -16.98 3.17
C TYR A 150 3.77 -17.85 3.76
N ASN A 151 3.94 -19.09 3.27
CA ASN A 151 4.80 -20.10 3.91
C ASN A 151 4.51 -20.29 5.40
N GLY A 152 3.24 -20.25 5.79
CA GLY A 152 2.81 -20.40 7.19
C GLY A 152 3.05 -19.19 8.09
N ILE A 153 3.64 -18.10 7.58
CA ILE A 153 3.82 -16.84 8.33
C ILE A 153 2.65 -15.90 8.05
N ASP A 154 2.12 -15.25 9.08
CA ASP A 154 1.04 -14.25 8.95
C ASP A 154 1.47 -13.07 8.05
N VAL A 155 0.63 -12.74 7.06
CA VAL A 155 0.87 -11.65 6.09
C VAL A 155 -0.36 -10.77 5.90
N ALA A 156 -0.12 -9.52 5.50
CA ALA A 156 -1.14 -8.63 4.97
C ALA A 156 -1.04 -8.60 3.44
N ILE A 157 -2.18 -8.72 2.77
CA ILE A 157 -2.29 -8.85 1.32
C ILE A 157 -3.14 -7.69 0.82
N LYS A 158 -2.55 -6.79 0.05
CA LYS A 158 -3.23 -5.66 -0.60
C LYS A 158 -3.53 -6.05 -2.04
N LEU A 159 -4.80 -6.12 -2.39
CA LEU A 159 -5.26 -6.36 -3.76
C LEU A 159 -5.79 -5.08 -4.37
N LEU A 160 -5.25 -4.73 -5.54
CA LEU A 160 -5.67 -3.60 -6.35
C LEU A 160 -6.43 -4.16 -7.56
N GLU A 161 -7.65 -3.67 -7.77
CA GLU A 161 -8.42 -4.01 -8.97
C GLU A 161 -7.92 -3.17 -10.14
N LYS A 162 -7.57 -3.82 -11.26
CA LYS A 162 -7.20 -3.11 -12.49
C LYS A 162 -8.48 -2.58 -13.16
N PRO A 163 -8.64 -1.26 -13.37
CA PRO A 163 -9.76 -0.73 -14.13
C PRO A 163 -9.70 -1.20 -15.59
N GLU A 164 -10.75 -1.83 -16.09
CA GLU A 164 -10.81 -2.27 -17.51
C GLU A 164 -11.39 -1.20 -18.45
N ASN A 165 -12.30 -0.36 -17.93
CA ASN A 165 -13.08 0.58 -18.74
C ASN A 165 -12.50 2.00 -18.75
N ASP A 166 -11.32 2.19 -18.17
CA ASP A 166 -10.69 3.49 -17.97
C ASP A 166 -9.17 3.29 -18.04
N LEU A 167 -8.62 3.45 -19.26
CA LEU A 167 -7.21 3.19 -19.55
C LEU A 167 -6.29 4.17 -18.82
N ASP A 168 -6.66 5.44 -18.76
CA ASP A 168 -5.88 6.49 -18.09
C ASP A 168 -5.78 6.20 -16.59
N ARG A 169 -6.91 5.83 -15.97
CA ARG A 169 -6.92 5.42 -14.56
C ARG A 169 -6.14 4.14 -14.33
N ALA A 170 -6.25 3.16 -15.24
CA ALA A 170 -5.49 1.92 -15.13
C ALA A 170 -3.98 2.18 -15.17
N GLN A 171 -3.53 3.04 -16.09
CA GLN A 171 -2.13 3.43 -16.22
C GLN A 171 -1.62 4.18 -14.98
N LEU A 172 -2.42 5.11 -14.44
CA LEU A 172 -2.08 5.82 -13.19
C LEU A 172 -1.95 4.85 -12.00
N MET A 173 -2.90 3.91 -11.86
CA MET A 173 -2.86 2.91 -10.79
C MET A 173 -1.68 1.94 -10.96
N GLU A 174 -1.31 1.61 -12.20
CA GLU A 174 -0.15 0.79 -12.50
C GLU A 174 1.14 1.47 -12.06
N GLN A 175 1.30 2.76 -12.37
CA GLN A 175 2.43 3.56 -11.90
C GLN A 175 2.50 3.61 -10.38
N GLN A 176 1.36 3.79 -9.69
CA GLN A 176 1.30 3.78 -8.23
C GLN A 176 1.69 2.41 -7.65
N PHE A 177 1.23 1.32 -8.25
CA PHE A 177 1.59 -0.03 -7.86
C PHE A 177 3.09 -0.29 -8.02
N GLN A 178 3.65 0.03 -9.19
CA GLN A 178 5.08 -0.13 -9.48
C GLN A 178 5.93 0.71 -8.52
N GLN A 179 5.52 1.95 -8.24
CA GLN A 179 6.16 2.82 -7.28
C GLN A 179 6.15 2.23 -5.87
N GLU A 180 5.00 1.72 -5.41
CA GLU A 180 4.88 1.12 -4.08
C GLU A 180 5.76 -0.13 -3.94
N VAL A 181 5.76 -1.01 -4.96
CA VAL A 181 6.63 -2.19 -5.04
C VAL A 181 8.11 -1.78 -4.98
N MET A 182 8.51 -0.81 -5.82
CA MET A 182 9.89 -0.32 -5.87
C MET A 182 10.35 0.22 -4.51
N MET A 183 9.50 1.01 -3.85
CA MET A 183 9.80 1.57 -2.52
C MET A 183 9.92 0.44 -1.49
N LEU A 184 8.93 -0.43 -1.40
CA LEU A 184 8.89 -1.52 -0.42
C LEU A 184 10.05 -2.51 -0.60
N ALA A 185 10.46 -2.80 -1.83
CA ALA A 185 11.59 -3.69 -2.12
C ALA A 185 12.94 -3.15 -1.62
N ARG A 186 13.09 -1.82 -1.54
CA ARG A 186 14.32 -1.15 -1.09
C ARG A 186 14.37 -0.91 0.43
N LEU A 187 13.23 -0.88 1.11
CA LEU A 187 13.16 -0.52 2.52
C LEU A 187 13.40 -1.74 3.43
N LYS A 188 14.46 -1.68 4.24
CA LYS A 188 14.83 -2.73 5.20
C LYS A 188 15.19 -2.10 6.55
N HIS A 189 14.20 -1.98 7.42
CA HIS A 189 14.39 -1.38 8.75
C HIS A 189 13.36 -1.94 9.75
N PRO A 190 13.72 -2.15 11.04
CA PRO A 190 12.79 -2.72 12.03
C PRO A 190 11.49 -1.93 12.20
N ASN A 191 11.55 -0.60 12.05
CA ASN A 191 10.40 0.30 12.16
C ASN A 191 9.71 0.62 10.81
N ILE A 192 9.96 -0.17 9.78
CA ILE A 192 9.26 -0.13 8.49
C ILE A 192 8.59 -1.48 8.26
N VAL A 193 7.42 -1.50 7.63
CA VAL A 193 6.75 -2.74 7.28
C VAL A 193 7.61 -3.51 6.27
N ARG A 194 7.91 -4.78 6.58
CA ARG A 194 8.73 -5.63 5.74
C ARG A 194 7.94 -6.10 4.52
N PHE A 195 8.49 -5.83 3.34
CA PHE A 195 8.02 -6.40 2.09
C PHE A 195 8.30 -7.90 2.04
N ILE A 196 7.31 -8.67 1.59
CA ILE A 196 7.43 -10.12 1.39
C ILE A 196 7.47 -10.42 -0.10
N GLY A 197 6.73 -9.66 -0.89
CA GLY A 197 6.74 -9.76 -2.34
C GLY A 197 5.42 -9.29 -2.94
N GLY A 198 5.26 -9.50 -4.23
CA GLY A 198 4.02 -9.17 -4.94
C GLY A 198 3.86 -10.03 -6.18
N CYS A 199 2.77 -9.83 -6.89
CA CYS A 199 2.58 -10.43 -8.22
C CYS A 199 1.48 -9.70 -8.97
N ARG A 200 1.38 -10.01 -10.26
CA ARG A 200 0.33 -9.48 -11.13
C ARG A 200 -0.49 -10.60 -11.75
N LYS A 201 -1.76 -10.31 -11.97
CA LYS A 201 -2.66 -11.05 -12.85
C LYS A 201 -3.47 -10.05 -13.67
N PRO A 202 -4.09 -10.47 -14.79
CA PRO A 202 -4.73 -9.56 -15.74
C PRO A 202 -5.68 -8.53 -15.10
N MET A 203 -6.42 -8.92 -14.07
CA MET A 203 -7.41 -8.05 -13.40
C MET A 203 -7.02 -7.57 -12.00
N VAL A 204 -5.93 -8.09 -11.43
CA VAL A 204 -5.59 -7.85 -10.02
C VAL A 204 -4.10 -7.81 -9.80
N TRP A 205 -3.65 -6.79 -9.07
CA TRP A 205 -2.28 -6.67 -8.60
C TRP A 205 -2.21 -6.88 -7.10
N CYS A 206 -1.14 -7.52 -6.65
CA CYS A 206 -1.00 -8.00 -5.28
C CYS A 206 0.32 -7.50 -4.68
N ILE A 207 0.23 -6.90 -3.49
CA ILE A 207 1.37 -6.55 -2.64
C ILE A 207 1.21 -7.31 -1.32
N VAL A 208 2.25 -8.03 -0.91
CA VAL A 208 2.28 -8.81 0.33
C VAL A 208 3.35 -8.24 1.26
N THR A 209 2.94 -7.94 2.49
CA THR A 209 3.79 -7.41 3.56
C THR A 209 3.59 -8.21 4.84
N GLU A 210 4.49 -8.02 5.81
CA GLU A 210 4.28 -8.62 7.14
C GLU A 210 2.98 -8.12 7.79
N TYR A 211 2.32 -9.01 8.54
CA TYR A 211 1.11 -8.65 9.28
C TYR A 211 1.43 -8.11 10.68
N ALA A 212 1.13 -6.84 10.93
CA ALA A 212 1.26 -6.21 12.24
C ALA A 212 0.04 -6.49 13.13
N LYS A 213 0.18 -7.44 14.06
CA LYS A 213 -0.94 -7.98 14.88
C LYS A 213 -1.65 -6.96 15.76
N GLY A 214 -0.98 -5.86 16.13
CA GLY A 214 -1.55 -4.81 16.97
C GLY A 214 -2.47 -3.84 16.23
N GLY A 215 -2.61 -3.96 14.90
CA GLY A 215 -3.38 -3.04 14.07
C GLY A 215 -2.73 -1.66 13.99
N SER A 216 -3.48 -0.66 13.53
CA SER A 216 -2.95 0.72 13.45
C SER A 216 -2.98 1.42 14.81
N VAL A 217 -2.13 2.45 14.98
CA VAL A 217 -2.17 3.35 16.13
C VAL A 217 -3.53 4.03 16.24
N ARG A 218 -4.16 4.40 15.13
CA ARG A 218 -5.54 4.93 15.11
C ARG A 218 -6.51 3.98 15.81
N GLN A 219 -6.52 2.71 15.40
CA GLN A 219 -7.39 1.69 15.98
C GLN A 219 -7.08 1.45 17.46
N PHE A 220 -5.80 1.40 17.82
CA PHE A 220 -5.37 1.27 19.21
C PHE A 220 -5.91 2.39 20.10
N LEU A 221 -5.83 3.65 19.63
CA LEU A 221 -6.36 4.81 20.35
C LEU A 221 -7.89 4.78 20.44
N THR A 222 -8.58 4.42 19.35
CA THR A 222 -10.04 4.29 19.34
C THR A 222 -10.52 3.21 20.31
N LYS A 223 -9.89 2.04 20.35
CA LYS A 223 -10.21 0.95 21.31
C LYS A 223 -10.02 1.39 22.77
N ARG A 224 -9.11 2.32 23.02
CA ARG A 224 -8.91 2.94 24.34
C ARG A 224 -9.90 4.06 24.65
N GLN A 225 -10.89 4.32 23.80
CA GLN A 225 -11.80 5.46 23.91
C GLN A 225 -11.03 6.79 24.03
N ASN A 226 -9.91 6.92 23.31
CA ASN A 226 -8.99 8.06 23.36
C ASN A 226 -8.44 8.39 24.76
N ARG A 227 -8.48 7.43 25.71
CA ARG A 227 -7.78 7.57 27.00
C ARG A 227 -6.28 7.63 26.78
N SER A 228 -5.61 8.38 27.66
CA SER A 228 -4.17 8.60 27.59
C SER A 228 -3.39 7.29 27.50
N VAL A 229 -2.37 7.30 26.63
CA VAL A 229 -1.39 6.22 26.55
C VAL A 229 -0.34 6.49 27.63
N PRO A 230 0.14 5.48 28.38
CA PRO A 230 1.21 5.68 29.34
C PRO A 230 2.41 6.37 28.67
N LEU A 231 2.93 7.44 29.28
CA LEU A 231 3.95 8.30 28.67
C LEU A 231 5.16 7.51 28.17
N LYS A 232 5.63 6.54 28.97
CA LYS A 232 6.75 5.67 28.60
C LYS A 232 6.51 4.88 27.31
N LEU A 233 5.28 4.41 27.09
CA LEU A 233 4.92 3.71 25.85
C LEU A 233 4.82 4.69 24.69
N ALA A 234 4.19 5.84 24.89
CA ALA A 234 4.06 6.87 23.86
C ALA A 234 5.45 7.36 23.37
N VAL A 235 6.38 7.62 24.29
CA VAL A 235 7.76 8.03 23.96
C VAL A 235 8.50 6.91 23.20
N LYS A 236 8.37 5.65 23.63
CA LYS A 236 8.96 4.51 22.90
C LYS A 236 8.42 4.45 21.46
N GLN A 237 7.11 4.55 21.29
CA GLN A 237 6.46 4.48 19.98
C GLN A 237 6.82 5.67 19.09
N ALA A 238 6.91 6.88 19.66
CA ALA A 238 7.37 8.06 18.92
C ALA A 238 8.83 7.92 18.47
N LEU A 239 9.70 7.34 19.30
CA LEU A 239 11.09 7.07 18.94
C LEU A 239 11.20 6.03 17.81
N ASP A 240 10.38 4.98 17.84
CA ASP A 240 10.29 3.99 16.76
C ASP A 240 9.90 4.66 15.43
N VAL A 241 8.92 5.56 15.44
CA VAL A 241 8.53 6.34 14.25
C VAL A 241 9.68 7.23 13.78
N ALA A 242 10.35 7.94 14.69
CA ALA A 242 11.46 8.83 14.35
C ALA A 242 12.61 8.07 13.70
N ARG A 243 13.00 6.90 14.22
CA ARG A 243 14.03 6.04 13.64
C ARG A 243 13.65 5.52 12.25
N GLY A 244 12.39 5.12 12.07
CA GLY A 244 11.88 4.72 10.76
C GLY A 244 11.96 5.85 9.74
N MET A 245 11.57 7.07 10.13
CA MET A 245 11.63 8.23 9.23
C MET A 245 13.05 8.73 8.98
N GLU A 246 13.95 8.67 9.97
CA GLU A 246 15.38 8.93 9.80
C GLU A 246 15.96 8.03 8.71
N TYR A 247 15.69 6.72 8.79
CA TYR A 247 16.11 5.76 7.76
C TYR A 247 15.53 6.08 6.38
N VAL A 248 14.24 6.38 6.29
CA VAL A 248 13.56 6.74 5.02
C VAL A 248 14.19 7.99 4.42
N HIS A 249 14.40 9.04 5.21
CA HIS A 249 15.00 10.29 4.74
C HIS A 249 16.47 10.13 4.34
N ALA A 250 17.23 9.29 5.03
CA ALA A 250 18.63 9.00 4.67
C ALA A 250 18.75 8.36 3.26
N LEU A 251 17.69 7.73 2.76
CA LEU A 251 17.61 7.19 1.39
C LEU A 251 17.10 8.22 0.37
N GLY A 252 16.91 9.48 0.76
CA GLY A 252 16.32 10.52 -0.09
C GLY A 252 14.86 10.24 -0.42
N LEU A 253 14.11 9.60 0.49
CA LEU A 253 12.70 9.27 0.28
C LEU A 253 11.81 10.13 1.17
N ILE A 254 10.66 10.55 0.64
CA ILE A 254 9.64 11.32 1.36
C ILE A 254 8.35 10.48 1.42
N HIS A 255 7.87 10.17 2.62
CA HIS A 255 6.68 9.34 2.82
C HIS A 255 5.37 10.02 2.36
N ARG A 256 5.23 11.33 2.59
CA ARG A 256 4.08 12.20 2.24
C ARG A 256 2.71 11.88 2.88
N ASP A 257 2.53 10.71 3.47
CA ASP A 257 1.28 10.36 4.19
C ASP A 257 1.50 9.76 5.59
N LEU A 258 2.38 10.37 6.39
CA LEU A 258 2.65 9.89 7.75
C LEU A 258 1.50 10.26 8.71
N LYS A 259 0.73 9.25 9.12
CA LYS A 259 -0.43 9.42 10.02
C LYS A 259 -0.70 8.16 10.85
N SER A 260 -1.56 8.26 11.86
CA SER A 260 -1.81 7.15 12.80
C SER A 260 -2.46 5.91 12.19
N ASP A 261 -3.07 6.02 11.00
CA ASP A 261 -3.55 4.86 10.22
C ASP A 261 -2.41 4.07 9.56
N ASN A 262 -1.32 4.77 9.21
CA ASN A 262 -0.14 4.22 8.54
C ASN A 262 0.99 3.84 9.52
N LEU A 263 0.73 3.98 10.83
CA LEU A 263 1.59 3.48 11.89
C LEU A 263 1.00 2.19 12.45
N LEU A 264 1.65 1.07 12.22
CA LEU A 264 1.21 -0.25 12.64
C LEU A 264 1.94 -0.71 13.90
N ILE A 265 1.22 -1.38 14.80
CA ILE A 265 1.77 -1.91 16.05
C ILE A 265 2.12 -3.38 15.85
N SER A 266 3.41 -3.70 15.98
CA SER A 266 3.93 -5.07 15.94
C SER A 266 3.56 -5.85 17.22
N ALA A 267 3.77 -7.17 17.20
CA ALA A 267 3.47 -8.06 18.33
C ALA A 267 4.27 -7.70 19.61
N ASP A 268 5.49 -7.19 19.46
CA ASP A 268 6.36 -6.71 20.53
C ASP A 268 6.08 -5.25 20.95
N LYS A 269 4.98 -4.68 20.44
CA LYS A 269 4.53 -3.30 20.65
C LYS A 269 5.45 -2.23 20.03
N SER A 270 6.39 -2.61 19.17
CA SER A 270 7.13 -1.66 18.33
C SER A 270 6.24 -1.07 17.24
N ILE A 271 6.60 0.12 16.72
CA ILE A 271 5.92 0.72 15.56
C ILE A 271 6.61 0.32 14.25
N LYS A 272 5.79 0.02 13.24
CA LYS A 272 6.16 -0.16 11.84
C LYS A 272 5.40 0.85 10.98
N ILE A 273 6.12 1.67 10.23
CA ILE A 273 5.54 2.60 9.26
C ILE A 273 5.18 1.82 7.99
N ALA A 274 3.99 2.07 7.46
CA ALA A 274 3.41 1.40 6.31
C ALA A 274 2.80 2.41 5.32
N ASP A 275 2.31 1.92 4.18
CA ASP A 275 1.64 2.69 3.12
C ASP A 275 2.54 3.74 2.43
N PHE A 276 3.43 3.23 1.59
CA PHE A 276 4.32 4.03 0.73
C PHE A 276 3.70 4.30 -0.65
N GLY A 277 2.39 4.09 -0.83
CA GLY A 277 1.72 4.23 -2.13
C GLY A 277 1.77 5.64 -2.72
N VAL A 278 2.00 6.64 -1.87
CA VAL A 278 2.26 8.03 -2.29
C VAL A 278 3.68 8.50 -1.97
N ALA A 279 4.59 7.61 -1.57
CA ALA A 279 5.97 8.00 -1.31
C ALA A 279 6.70 8.42 -2.59
N ARG A 280 7.67 9.32 -2.45
CA ARG A 280 8.48 9.82 -3.57
C ARG A 280 9.96 9.86 -3.24
N ILE A 281 10.77 9.75 -4.27
CA ILE A 281 12.19 10.11 -4.21
C ILE A 281 12.24 11.63 -4.17
N GLU A 282 13.06 12.17 -3.28
CA GLU A 282 13.40 13.59 -3.23
C GLU A 282 14.11 13.95 -4.54
N VAL A 283 13.42 14.68 -5.42
CA VAL A 283 14.01 15.21 -6.63
C VAL A 283 14.50 16.61 -6.31
N GLN A 284 15.76 16.93 -6.61
CA GLN A 284 16.34 18.28 -6.47
C GLN A 284 15.78 19.28 -7.51
N THR A 285 14.51 19.17 -7.87
CA THR A 285 13.82 20.14 -8.73
C THR A 285 13.05 21.10 -7.86
N GLU A 286 13.46 22.37 -7.89
CA GLU A 286 12.75 23.48 -7.27
C GLU A 286 11.35 23.59 -7.90
N GLY A 287 10.33 23.15 -7.17
CA GLY A 287 8.93 23.25 -7.60
C GLY A 287 7.97 22.72 -6.54
N MET A 288 6.81 23.35 -6.41
CA MET A 288 5.75 22.84 -5.54
C MET A 288 5.30 21.46 -6.03
N THR A 289 5.33 20.48 -5.14
CA THR A 289 4.75 19.17 -5.42
C THR A 289 3.22 19.22 -5.40
N PRO A 290 2.52 18.39 -6.19
CA PRO A 290 1.07 18.27 -6.12
C PRO A 290 0.58 17.99 -4.70
N GLU A 291 -0.52 18.61 -4.28
CA GLU A 291 -1.17 18.36 -2.98
C GLU A 291 -1.43 16.85 -2.82
N THR A 292 -0.62 16.21 -1.97
CA THR A 292 -0.72 14.77 -1.70
C THR A 292 -0.58 14.54 -0.21
N GLY A 293 -1.47 13.75 0.35
CA GLY A 293 -1.49 13.42 1.78
C GLY A 293 -2.85 13.67 2.39
N THR A 294 -2.97 13.35 3.68
CA THR A 294 -4.21 13.59 4.40
C THR A 294 -4.23 15.01 4.94
N TYR A 295 -5.19 15.83 4.52
CA TYR A 295 -5.24 17.29 4.76
C TYR A 295 -4.85 17.73 6.18
N ARG A 296 -5.36 17.06 7.23
CA ARG A 296 -5.08 17.42 8.64
C ARG A 296 -3.67 17.05 9.13
N TRP A 297 -2.89 16.37 8.31
CA TRP A 297 -1.51 15.94 8.58
C TRP A 297 -0.51 16.60 7.63
N MET A 298 -0.98 17.44 6.70
CA MET A 298 -0.10 18.15 5.77
C MET A 298 0.58 19.33 6.49
N ALA A 299 1.82 19.58 6.12
CA ALA A 299 2.54 20.77 6.53
C ALA A 299 1.87 22.02 5.90
N PRO A 300 2.01 23.22 6.53
CA PRO A 300 1.49 24.47 6.01
C PRO A 300 2.02 24.87 4.64
#